data_AF-A0A358JRJ3-F1
#
_entry.id   AF-A0A358JRJ3-F1
#
_cell.length_a   1.000
_cell.length_b   1.000
_cell.length_c   1.000
_cell.angle_alpha   90.00
_cell.angle_beta   90.00
_cell.angle_gamma   90.00
#
_symmetry.space_group_name_H-M   'P 1'
#
loop_
_entity.id
_entity.type
_entity.pdbx_description
1 polymer ?
#
loop_
_entity_poly.entity_id
_entity_poly.type
_entity_poly.pdbx_seq_one_letter_code
_entity_poly.pdbx_strand_id
1 'polypeptide(L)'
;MTTELYLEDWLEIVRENLVVKLEGLVDEDKFFKFSVPDEMTDDELSPCVRINLADMRPNNWAGDEVIGYYYEFLIDVWHKDYHQAFVIGQHIQQALREMNFRQTSPVFDEDEDTDLYRDSRTYAGNILI
;
A
#
# COMPACT_ATOMS: atom_id res chain seq x y z
N MET A 1 24.81 21.37 -7.52
CA MET A 1 24.14 20.28 -8.27
C MET A 1 23.73 19.29 -7.20
N THR A 2 22.55 19.52 -6.63
CA THR A 2 22.08 18.96 -5.36
C THR A 2 21.53 17.55 -5.59
N THR A 3 21.93 16.63 -4.72
CA THR A 3 21.56 15.21 -4.64
C THR A 3 20.08 14.97 -4.29
N GLU A 4 19.19 15.88 -4.68
CA GLU A 4 17.79 15.95 -4.22
C GLU A 4 16.77 15.38 -5.23
N LEU A 5 17.22 14.78 -6.35
CA LEU A 5 16.35 14.56 -7.52
C LEU A 5 15.98 13.11 -7.88
N TYR A 6 16.28 12.10 -7.05
CA TYR A 6 16.01 10.69 -7.40
C TYR A 6 15.49 9.80 -6.25
N LEU A 7 14.69 10.34 -5.33
CA LEU A 7 13.69 9.49 -4.69
C LEU A 7 12.42 9.62 -5.52
N GLU A 8 12.23 8.70 -6.47
CA GLU A 8 10.92 8.47 -7.06
C GLU A 8 9.90 8.36 -5.91
N ASP A 9 8.74 9.00 -6.07
CA ASP A 9 7.66 8.89 -5.09
C ASP A 9 7.07 7.48 -5.15
N TRP A 10 7.76 6.52 -4.52
CA TRP A 10 7.39 5.11 -4.54
C TRP A 10 5.99 4.86 -3.98
N LEU A 11 5.48 5.76 -3.15
CA LEU A 11 4.09 5.72 -2.72
C LEU A 11 3.15 5.92 -3.91
N GLU A 12 3.41 6.89 -4.79
CA GLU A 12 2.63 7.11 -6.01
C GLU A 12 2.80 5.95 -6.99
N ILE A 13 4.02 5.44 -7.19
CA ILE A 13 4.26 4.29 -8.08
C ILE A 13 3.49 3.06 -7.61
N VAL A 14 3.53 2.75 -6.31
CA VAL A 14 2.75 1.64 -5.73
C VAL A 14 1.26 1.89 -5.93
N ARG A 15 0.77 3.12 -5.70
CA ARG A 15 -0.64 3.46 -5.93
C ARG A 15 -1.06 3.22 -7.37
N GLU A 16 -0.35 3.79 -8.33
CA GLU A 16 -0.64 3.65 -9.76
C GLU A 16 -0.58 2.18 -10.21
N ASN A 17 0.40 1.42 -9.73
CA ASN A 17 0.48 -0.01 -10.01
C ASN A 17 -0.75 -0.75 -9.48
N LEU A 18 -1.17 -0.47 -8.25
CA LEU A 18 -2.35 -1.11 -7.65
C LEU A 18 -3.65 -0.74 -8.33
N VAL A 19 -3.83 0.53 -8.74
CA VAL A 19 -4.99 0.97 -9.54
C VAL A 19 -5.13 0.11 -10.79
N VAL A 20 -4.03 -0.10 -11.52
CA VAL A 20 -4.04 -0.94 -12.73
C VAL A 20 -4.29 -2.42 -12.40
N LYS A 21 -3.67 -2.94 -11.34
CA LYS A 21 -3.77 -4.37 -10.97
C LYS A 21 -5.12 -4.77 -10.37
N LEU A 22 -5.87 -3.80 -9.86
CA LEU A 22 -7.17 -3.97 -9.23
C LEU A 22 -8.32 -3.40 -10.06
N GLU A 23 -8.08 -3.07 -11.34
CA GLU A 23 -9.12 -2.61 -12.25
C GLU A 23 -10.30 -3.57 -12.27
N GLY A 24 -11.51 -3.05 -12.03
CA GLY A 24 -12.75 -3.82 -11.93
C GLY A 24 -13.02 -4.47 -10.57
N LEU A 25 -12.09 -4.37 -9.61
CA LEU A 25 -12.30 -4.76 -8.21
C LEU A 25 -12.46 -3.54 -7.30
N VAL A 26 -11.70 -2.48 -7.56
CA VAL A 26 -11.72 -1.22 -6.78
C VAL A 26 -11.65 -0.05 -7.77
N ASP A 27 -12.55 0.92 -7.61
CA ASP A 27 -12.53 2.13 -8.43
C ASP A 27 -11.34 3.02 -8.07
N GLU A 28 -10.78 3.73 -9.05
CA GLU A 28 -9.56 4.54 -8.85
C GLU A 28 -9.72 5.61 -7.75
N ASP A 29 -10.91 6.19 -7.61
CA ASP A 29 -11.23 7.20 -6.61
C ASP A 29 -11.34 6.64 -5.17
N LYS A 30 -11.28 5.31 -5.01
CA LYS A 30 -11.25 4.60 -3.72
C LYS A 30 -9.84 4.22 -3.28
N PHE A 31 -8.81 4.74 -3.94
CA PHE A 31 -7.42 4.61 -3.51
C PHE A 31 -6.96 5.85 -2.76
N PHE A 32 -6.75 5.69 -1.45
CA PHE A 32 -6.37 6.77 -0.56
C PHE A 32 -4.89 6.66 -0.14
N LYS A 33 -4.22 7.81 -0.03
CA LYS A 33 -2.87 7.90 0.55
C LYS A 33 -2.99 8.39 1.99
N PHE A 34 -2.26 7.77 2.91
CA PHE A 34 -2.14 8.11 4.34
C PHE A 34 -3.43 7.97 5.19
N SER A 35 -4.55 8.54 4.75
CA SER A 35 -5.81 8.56 5.50
C SER A 35 -7.01 8.38 4.59
N VAL A 36 -7.99 7.65 5.06
CA VAL A 36 -9.35 7.61 4.51
C VAL A 36 -10.12 8.82 5.07
N PRO A 37 -11.00 9.48 4.30
CA PRO A 37 -11.83 10.57 4.83
C PRO A 37 -12.82 10.09 5.91
N ASP A 38 -12.82 10.74 7.07
CA ASP A 38 -13.67 10.38 8.23
C ASP A 38 -15.19 10.58 7.96
N GLU A 39 -15.55 11.36 6.95
CA GLU A 39 -16.95 11.69 6.63
C GLU A 39 -17.64 10.65 5.73
N MET A 40 -16.90 9.67 5.20
CA MET A 40 -17.46 8.66 4.30
C MET A 40 -18.25 7.61 5.08
N THR A 41 -19.45 7.31 4.58
CA THR A 41 -20.23 6.16 5.07
C THR A 41 -19.63 4.83 4.60
N ASP A 42 -19.97 3.74 5.27
CA ASP A 42 -19.51 2.38 4.91
C ASP A 42 -19.89 1.98 3.48
N ASP A 43 -21.03 2.49 2.99
CA ASP A 43 -21.50 2.36 1.61
C ASP A 43 -20.61 3.09 0.62
N GLU A 44 -20.13 4.27 0.98
CA GLU A 44 -19.20 5.03 0.17
C GLU A 44 -17.77 4.48 0.28
N LEU A 45 -17.43 3.82 1.39
CA LEU A 45 -16.08 3.35 1.65
C LEU A 45 -15.79 1.97 1.05
N SER A 46 -16.79 1.10 0.90
CA SER A 46 -16.57 -0.29 0.44
C SER A 46 -16.75 -0.46 -1.08
N PRO A 47 -15.77 -1.02 -1.81
CA PRO A 47 -14.40 -1.31 -1.40
C PRO A 47 -13.48 -0.08 -1.45
N CYS A 48 -12.50 -0.02 -0.56
CA CYS A 48 -11.41 0.94 -0.69
C CYS A 48 -10.05 0.36 -0.29
N VAL A 49 -9.01 1.06 -0.74
CA VAL A 49 -7.62 0.73 -0.44
C VAL A 49 -6.93 1.98 0.11
N ARG A 50 -6.31 1.88 1.28
CA ARG A 50 -5.39 2.89 1.80
C ARG A 50 -3.96 2.41 1.67
N ILE A 51 -3.08 3.29 1.24
CA ILE A 51 -1.65 3.04 1.13
C ILE A 51 -0.92 4.07 1.98
N ASN A 52 -0.10 3.60 2.91
CA ASN A 52 0.72 4.43 3.77
C ASN A 52 2.19 4.00 3.70
N LEU A 53 3.09 4.97 3.55
CA LEU A 53 4.53 4.74 3.68
C LEU A 53 4.90 4.75 5.17
N ALA A 54 5.17 3.57 5.72
CA ALA A 54 5.46 3.38 7.14
C ALA A 54 6.94 3.64 7.50
N ASP A 55 7.88 3.24 6.63
CA ASP A 55 9.31 3.50 6.79
C ASP A 55 9.97 3.76 5.43
N MET A 56 10.94 4.65 5.44
CA MET A 56 11.84 4.91 4.31
C MET A 56 13.19 5.34 4.85
N ARG A 57 14.22 4.54 4.58
CA ARG A 57 15.58 4.84 5.05
C ARG A 57 16.66 4.27 4.14
N PRO A 58 17.83 4.91 4.06
CA PRO A 58 18.99 4.32 3.41
C PRO A 58 19.30 2.93 4.00
N ASN A 59 19.57 1.96 3.13
CA ASN A 59 19.91 0.59 3.56
C ASN A 59 21.11 0.01 2.81
N ASN A 60 21.45 0.56 1.64
CA ASN A 60 22.58 0.10 0.84
C ASN A 60 23.56 1.25 0.59
N TRP A 61 24.85 0.96 0.72
CA TRP A 61 25.93 1.94 0.65
C TRP A 61 27.10 1.42 -0.19
N ALA A 62 27.72 2.31 -0.97
CA ALA A 62 28.97 2.08 -1.69
C ALA A 62 30.00 3.12 -1.23
N GLY A 63 30.79 2.78 -0.20
CA GLY A 63 31.58 3.78 0.52
C GLY A 63 30.64 4.70 1.31
N ASP A 64 30.76 6.01 1.09
CA ASP A 64 29.94 7.03 1.77
C ASP A 64 28.67 7.42 0.98
N GLU A 65 28.46 6.80 -0.19
CA GLU A 65 27.30 7.08 -1.04
C GLU A 65 26.17 6.07 -0.79
N VAL A 66 24.94 6.58 -0.62
CA VAL A 66 23.73 5.75 -0.59
C VAL A 66 23.49 5.23 -2.01
N ILE A 67 23.29 3.92 -2.15
CA ILE A 67 22.96 3.25 -3.42
C ILE A 67 21.63 2.51 -3.35
N GLY A 68 20.89 2.64 -2.25
CA GLY A 68 19.56 2.07 -2.13
C GLY A 68 18.87 2.35 -0.81
N TYR A 69 17.55 2.24 -0.86
CA TYR A 69 16.63 2.56 0.22
C TYR A 69 15.76 1.36 0.56
N TYR A 70 15.56 1.15 1.86
CA TYR A 70 14.50 0.32 2.39
C TYR A 70 13.20 1.10 2.37
N TYR A 71 12.12 0.44 1.96
CA TYR A 71 10.77 0.95 2.00
C TYR A 71 9.87 -0.05 2.70
N GLU A 72 8.96 0.47 3.53
CA GLU A 72 7.89 -0.29 4.15
C GLU A 72 6.56 0.39 3.91
N PHE A 73 5.61 -0.35 3.33
CA PHE A 73 4.25 0.11 3.07
C PHE A 73 3.28 -0.64 3.97
N LEU A 74 2.37 0.09 4.60
CA LEU A 74 1.15 -0.46 5.19
C LEU A 74 0.01 -0.24 4.19
N ILE A 75 -0.64 -1.33 3.79
CA ILE A 75 -1.74 -1.30 2.83
C ILE A 75 -2.95 -1.95 3.46
N ASP A 76 -4.03 -1.22 3.52
CA ASP A 76 -5.29 -1.63 4.13
C ASP A 76 -6.38 -1.69 3.09
N VAL A 77 -7.20 -2.73 3.15
CA VAL A 77 -8.39 -2.90 2.31
C VAL A 77 -9.60 -2.98 3.21
N TRP A 78 -10.60 -2.13 3.00
CA TRP A 78 -11.90 -2.27 3.65
C TRP A 78 -12.95 -2.77 2.66
N HIS A 79 -13.77 -3.72 3.10
CA HIS A 79 -14.92 -4.20 2.33
C HIS A 79 -16.03 -4.70 3.28
N LYS A 80 -17.28 -4.54 2.85
CA LYS A 80 -18.47 -5.13 3.53
C LYS A 80 -18.53 -6.66 3.54
N ASP A 81 -17.71 -7.31 2.72
CA ASP A 81 -17.68 -8.75 2.56
C ASP A 81 -16.27 -9.19 2.88
N TYR A 82 -16.16 -9.95 3.96
CA TYR A 82 -14.93 -10.56 4.44
C TYR A 82 -14.13 -11.27 3.32
N HIS A 83 -14.82 -12.02 2.45
CA HIS A 83 -14.16 -12.77 1.38
C HIS A 83 -13.59 -11.83 0.32
N GLN A 84 -14.28 -10.74 0.02
CA GLN A 84 -13.83 -9.77 -0.97
C GLN A 84 -12.63 -8.95 -0.45
N ALA A 85 -12.64 -8.54 0.83
CA ALA A 85 -11.48 -7.89 1.45
C ALA A 85 -10.22 -8.77 1.31
N PHE A 86 -10.35 -10.06 1.64
CA PHE A 86 -9.26 -11.03 1.49
C PHE A 86 -8.81 -11.20 0.02
N VAL A 87 -9.75 -11.34 -0.92
CA VAL A 87 -9.44 -11.51 -2.35
C VAL A 87 -8.68 -10.31 -2.89
N ILE A 88 -9.13 -9.09 -2.61
CA ILE A 88 -8.43 -7.85 -2.99
C ILE A 88 -7.03 -7.84 -2.37
N GLY A 89 -6.90 -8.18 -1.08
CA GLY A 89 -5.60 -8.27 -0.42
C GLY A 89 -4.64 -9.29 -1.06
N GLN A 90 -5.15 -10.41 -1.61
CA GLN A 90 -4.33 -11.35 -2.38
C GLN A 90 -3.85 -10.76 -3.71
N HIS A 91 -4.69 -10.00 -4.41
CA HIS A 91 -4.29 -9.30 -5.63
C HIS A 91 -3.23 -8.23 -5.34
N ILE A 92 -3.37 -7.48 -4.24
CA ILE A 92 -2.33 -6.55 -3.74
C ILE A 92 -1.04 -7.30 -3.47
N GLN A 93 -1.10 -8.42 -2.75
CA GLN A 93 0.09 -9.22 -2.46
C GLN A 93 0.80 -9.67 -3.74
N GLN A 94 0.06 -10.08 -4.76
CA GLN A 94 0.65 -10.45 -6.05
C GLN A 94 1.33 -9.24 -6.72
N ALA A 95 0.65 -8.09 -6.79
CA ALA A 95 1.18 -6.86 -7.38
C ALA A 95 2.49 -6.41 -6.69
N LEU A 96 2.50 -6.37 -5.36
CA LEU A 96 3.68 -5.96 -4.60
C LEU A 96 4.84 -6.96 -4.74
N ARG A 97 4.55 -8.26 -4.87
CA ARG A 97 5.59 -9.27 -5.15
C ARG A 97 6.25 -9.06 -6.52
N GLU A 98 5.49 -8.67 -7.55
CA GLU A 98 6.03 -8.34 -8.88
C GLU A 98 6.95 -7.11 -8.82
N MET A 99 6.72 -6.21 -7.85
CA MET A 99 7.57 -5.05 -7.54
C MET A 99 8.73 -5.39 -6.57
N ASN A 100 8.98 -6.67 -6.29
CA ASN A 100 9.99 -7.17 -5.34
C ASN A 100 9.76 -6.79 -3.86
N PHE A 101 8.56 -6.39 -3.49
CA PHE A 101 8.18 -6.24 -2.09
C PHE A 101 7.72 -7.58 -1.50
N ARG A 102 8.00 -7.79 -0.22
CA ARG A 102 7.61 -8.98 0.53
C ARG A 102 6.67 -8.60 1.65
N GLN A 103 5.60 -9.36 1.80
CA GLN A 103 4.72 -9.20 2.95
C GLN A 103 5.48 -9.58 4.24
N THR A 104 5.42 -8.72 5.24
CA THR A 104 6.04 -8.93 6.56
C THR A 104 5.02 -9.24 7.64
N SER A 105 3.81 -8.68 7.54
CA SER A 105 2.74 -8.89 8.51
C SER A 105 1.36 -8.82 7.84
N PRO A 106 0.44 -9.75 8.14
CA PRO A 106 -1.00 -9.59 7.95
C PRO A 106 -1.75 -9.35 9.26
N VAL A 107 -2.75 -8.47 9.23
CA VAL A 107 -3.78 -8.30 10.24
C VAL A 107 -5.13 -8.31 9.54
N PHE A 108 -6.06 -9.09 10.08
CA PHE A 108 -7.43 -9.15 9.60
C PHE A 108 -8.35 -8.92 10.76
N ASP A 109 -9.19 -7.90 10.64
CA ASP A 109 -10.10 -7.48 11.70
C ASP A 109 -11.38 -6.88 11.12
N GLU A 110 -12.39 -6.78 11.97
CA GLU A 110 -13.58 -5.97 11.73
C GLU A 110 -13.29 -4.59 12.33
N ASP A 111 -13.46 -3.54 11.53
CA ASP A 111 -13.13 -2.18 11.93
C ASP A 111 -14.32 -1.58 12.69
N GLU A 112 -14.18 -1.45 14.01
CA GLU A 112 -15.26 -1.04 14.93
C GLU A 112 -15.88 0.32 14.59
N ASP A 113 -15.14 1.19 13.89
CA ASP A 113 -15.60 2.52 13.53
C ASP A 113 -16.47 2.53 12.25
N THR A 114 -16.29 1.53 11.37
CA THR A 114 -16.93 1.48 10.04
C THR A 114 -17.76 0.22 9.78
N ASP A 115 -17.80 -0.75 10.71
CA ASP A 115 -18.50 -2.04 10.53
C ASP A 115 -18.06 -2.79 9.24
N LEU A 116 -16.85 -2.49 8.73
CA LEU A 116 -16.26 -3.11 7.55
C LEU A 116 -15.19 -4.12 7.94
N TYR A 117 -15.02 -5.14 7.11
CA TYR A 117 -13.88 -6.05 7.24
C TYR A 117 -12.63 -5.38 6.67
N ARG A 118 -11.55 -5.40 7.44
CA ARG A 118 -10.25 -4.86 7.06
C ARG A 118 -9.22 -5.96 6.87
N ASP A 119 -8.57 -5.97 5.71
CA ASP A 119 -7.35 -6.74 5.43
C ASP A 119 -6.18 -5.76 5.38
N SER A 120 -5.39 -5.73 6.46
CA SER A 120 -4.23 -4.85 6.63
C SER A 120 -2.94 -5.65 6.48
N ARG A 121 -2.07 -5.23 5.56
CA ARG A 121 -0.80 -5.92 5.29
C ARG A 121 0.36 -4.96 5.18
N THR A 122 1.47 -5.35 5.78
CA THR A 122 2.74 -4.63 5.67
C THR A 122 3.63 -5.29 4.61
N TYR A 123 4.25 -4.49 3.76
CA TYR A 123 5.13 -4.91 2.69
C TYR A 123 6.46 -4.18 2.76
N ALA A 124 7.57 -4.91 2.71
CA ALA A 124 8.91 -4.36 2.80
C ALA A 124 9.78 -4.76 1.59
N GLY A 125 10.61 -3.84 1.13
CA GLY A 125 11.47 -4.04 -0.04
C GLY A 125 12.66 -3.08 -0.04
N ASN A 126 13.68 -3.42 -0.83
CA ASN A 126 14.81 -2.53 -1.08
C ASN A 126 14.81 -2.12 -2.55
N ILE A 127 14.98 -0.83 -2.79
CA ILE A 127 15.13 -0.27 -4.12
C ILE A 127 16.54 0.30 -4.24
N LEU A 128 17.25 -0.11 -5.28
CA LEU A 128 18.57 0.42 -5.62
C LEU A 128 18.40 1.67 -6.50
N ILE A 129 19.28 2.66 -6.33
CA ILE A 129 19.34 3.90 -7.13
C ILE A 129 20.53 3.90 -8.09
#